data_AF-A0A317J5Y4-F1
#
_entry.id   AF-A0A317J5Y4-F1
#
_cell.length_a   1.000
_cell.length_b   1.000
_cell.length_c   1.000
_cell.angle_alpha   90.00
_cell.angle_beta   90.00
_cell.angle_gamma   90.00
#
_symmetry.space_group_name_H-M   'P 1'
#
loop_
_entity.id
_entity.type
_entity.pdbx_description
1 polymer ?
#
loop_
_entity_poly.entity_id
_entity_poly.type
_entity_poly.pdbx_seq_one_letter_code
_entity_poly.pdbx_strand_id
1 'polypeptide(L)'
;MDSEEVIARLETFEGRVPHMYRCTGGDVTIGIGHALLAIGDVAALPWMIGNRPAAANEAQADFQKVAAAPMGLVAGKYAGLTQCRLSDSDILQLARTDLESFVTRLSAELRNWNSYPNPVQAALFDMAFNLGIGGLKKFVKLLEAVDSGDWETAAQECHRRGVSEQRNDAVAALFWRAKSTQARAIG
;
A
#
# COMPACT_ATOMS: atom_id res chain seq x y z
N MET A 1 -14.10 5.52 1.70
CA MET A 1 -13.79 4.58 0.60
C MET A 1 -14.16 3.15 1.00
N ASP A 2 -14.29 2.23 0.03
CA ASP A 2 -14.51 0.80 0.31
C ASP A 2 -13.16 0.12 0.63
N SER A 3 -13.01 -0.38 1.86
CA SER A 3 -11.76 -0.97 2.34
C SER A 3 -11.36 -2.24 1.60
N GLU A 4 -12.32 -3.09 1.23
CA GLU A 4 -12.02 -4.36 0.55
C GLU A 4 -11.64 -4.11 -0.92
N GLU A 5 -12.28 -3.13 -1.58
CA GLU A 5 -11.87 -2.69 -2.92
C GLU A 5 -10.43 -2.17 -2.92
N VAL A 6 -10.04 -1.40 -1.88
CA VAL A 6 -8.68 -0.86 -1.76
C VAL A 6 -7.66 -1.95 -1.50
N ILE A 7 -7.92 -2.88 -0.58
CA ILE A 7 -7.01 -3.99 -0.29
C ILE A 7 -6.82 -4.87 -1.53
N ALA A 8 -7.90 -5.21 -2.25
CA ALA A 8 -7.80 -5.99 -3.49
C ALA A 8 -6.96 -5.29 -4.57
N ARG A 9 -7.07 -3.95 -4.67
CA ARG A 9 -6.23 -3.16 -5.58
C ARG A 9 -4.77 -3.16 -5.15
N LEU A 10 -4.47 -2.97 -3.86
CA LEU A 10 -3.10 -3.06 -3.36
C LEU A 10 -2.50 -4.42 -3.65
N GLU A 11 -3.24 -5.50 -3.39
CA GLU A 11 -2.79 -6.87 -3.69
C GLU A 11 -2.48 -7.07 -5.17
N THR A 12 -3.26 -6.47 -6.07
CA THR A 12 -3.02 -6.53 -7.52
C THR A 12 -1.66 -5.93 -7.91
N PHE A 13 -1.21 -4.89 -7.22
CA PHE A 13 0.01 -4.15 -7.58
C PHE A 13 1.24 -4.48 -6.72
N GLU A 14 1.05 -4.78 -5.44
CA GLU A 14 2.10 -5.11 -4.47
C GLU A 14 2.30 -6.64 -4.35
N GLY A 15 1.28 -7.43 -4.70
CA GLY A 15 1.23 -8.85 -4.47
C GLY A 15 0.89 -9.22 -3.03
N ARG A 16 0.54 -10.50 -2.82
CA ARG A 16 0.40 -11.13 -1.51
C ARG A 16 1.59 -12.03 -1.26
N VAL A 17 2.50 -11.62 -0.38
CA VAL A 17 3.75 -12.34 -0.14
C VAL A 17 3.78 -12.89 1.29
N PRO A 18 3.73 -14.22 1.49
CA PRO A 18 3.69 -14.81 2.83
C PRO A 18 5.05 -14.85 3.52
N HIS A 19 6.13 -14.46 2.85
CA HIS A 19 7.50 -14.43 3.38
C HIS A 19 8.14 -13.05 3.23
N MET A 20 9.13 -12.76 4.08
CA MET A 20 9.81 -11.48 4.04
C MET A 20 10.62 -11.31 2.75
N TYR A 21 10.59 -10.10 2.19
CA TYR A 21 11.36 -9.70 1.01
C TYR A 21 11.91 -8.28 1.19
N ARG A 22 12.84 -7.83 0.33
CA ARG A 22 13.20 -6.40 0.27
C ARG A 22 12.41 -5.70 -0.82
N CYS A 23 11.70 -4.64 -0.46
CA CYS A 23 11.00 -3.80 -1.43
C CYS A 23 11.97 -2.88 -2.21
N THR A 24 11.45 -2.19 -3.22
CA THR A 24 12.23 -1.21 -4.01
C THR A 24 12.68 0.00 -3.19
N GLY A 25 11.97 0.32 -2.10
CA GLY A 25 12.35 1.34 -1.12
C GLY A 25 13.51 0.91 -0.19
N GLY A 26 13.83 -0.38 -0.15
CA GLY A 26 14.96 -0.92 0.61
C GLY A 26 14.62 -1.53 1.96
N ASP A 27 13.39 -1.35 2.44
CA ASP A 27 12.91 -1.95 3.67
C ASP A 27 12.63 -3.45 3.52
N VAL A 28 12.68 -4.18 4.64
CA VAL A 28 12.14 -5.54 4.70
C VAL A 28 10.62 -5.42 4.73
N THR A 29 9.93 -6.25 3.96
CA THR A 29 8.49 -6.15 3.71
C THR A 29 7.85 -7.54 3.73
N ILE A 30 6.57 -7.62 4.13
CA ILE A 30 5.76 -8.83 4.22
C ILE A 30 4.32 -8.55 3.77
N GLY A 31 3.56 -9.59 3.44
CA GLY A 31 2.12 -9.48 3.17
C GLY A 31 1.84 -8.64 1.93
N ILE A 32 0.93 -7.67 2.07
CA ILE A 32 0.56 -6.71 1.02
C ILE A 32 1.26 -5.37 1.37
N GLY A 33 2.56 -5.30 1.06
CA GLY A 33 3.34 -4.07 1.19
C GLY A 33 3.63 -3.58 2.62
N HIS A 34 3.50 -4.43 3.66
CA HIS A 34 3.76 -4.04 5.04
C HIS A 34 5.26 -3.99 5.33
N ALA A 35 5.80 -2.79 5.59
CA ALA A 35 7.21 -2.59 5.92
C ALA A 35 7.50 -2.90 7.40
N LEU A 36 8.55 -3.70 7.64
CA LEU A 36 9.10 -4.05 8.94
C LEU A 36 10.32 -3.17 9.19
N LEU A 37 10.14 -2.08 9.94
CA LEU A 37 11.16 -1.04 10.15
C LEU A 37 12.06 -1.35 11.35
N ALA A 38 11.56 -2.13 12.31
CA ALA A 38 12.29 -2.54 13.49
C ALA A 38 12.02 -4.00 13.86
N ILE A 39 12.88 -4.56 14.72
CA ILE A 39 12.72 -5.92 15.24
C ILE A 39 11.41 -6.08 16.04
N GLY A 40 10.91 -4.99 16.63
CA GLY A 40 9.61 -4.98 17.31
C GLY A 40 8.45 -5.33 16.37
N ASP A 41 8.49 -4.86 15.12
CA ASP A 41 7.46 -5.13 14.12
C ASP A 41 7.44 -6.63 13.76
N VAL A 42 8.63 -7.24 13.67
CA VAL A 42 8.77 -8.68 13.45
C VAL A 42 8.16 -9.47 14.59
N ALA A 43 8.42 -9.09 15.84
CA ALA A 43 7.95 -9.83 17.01
C ALA A 43 6.43 -9.79 17.20
N ALA A 44 5.74 -8.80 16.61
CA ALA A 44 4.30 -8.61 16.76
C ALA A 44 3.45 -9.52 15.85
N LEU A 45 4.07 -10.18 14.86
CA LEU A 45 3.34 -10.92 13.84
C LEU A 45 3.21 -12.43 14.16
N PRO A 46 2.09 -13.09 13.79
CA PRO A 46 1.82 -14.48 14.10
C PRO A 46 2.53 -15.44 13.14
N TRP A 47 3.87 -15.48 13.21
CA TRP A 47 4.68 -16.30 12.32
C TRP A 47 4.44 -17.80 12.48
N MET A 48 4.43 -18.51 11.36
CA MET A 48 4.33 -19.97 11.29
C MET A 48 5.52 -20.57 10.55
N ILE A 49 5.98 -21.74 10.99
CA ILE A 49 6.90 -22.60 10.25
C ILE A 49 6.19 -23.94 10.04
N GLY A 50 5.72 -24.19 8.81
CA GLY A 50 4.80 -25.30 8.55
C GLY A 50 3.53 -25.14 9.38
N ASN A 51 3.23 -26.12 10.24
CA ASN A 51 2.01 -26.15 11.06
C ASN A 51 2.24 -25.74 12.52
N ARG A 52 3.38 -25.14 12.86
CA ARG A 52 3.65 -24.64 14.22
C ARG A 52 3.92 -23.14 14.25
N PRO A 53 3.59 -22.45 15.35
CA PRO A 53 4.10 -21.11 15.60
C PRO A 53 5.64 -21.08 15.55
N ALA A 54 6.19 -20.04 14.94
CA ALA A 54 7.61 -19.76 14.98
C ALA A 54 7.98 -19.07 16.30
N ALA A 55 9.14 -19.37 16.84
CA ALA A 55 9.70 -18.63 17.96
C ALA A 55 10.22 -17.27 17.49
N ALA A 56 10.22 -16.27 18.38
CA ALA A 56 10.62 -14.90 18.03
C ALA A 56 12.04 -14.80 17.43
N ASN A 57 12.97 -15.62 17.91
CA ASN A 57 14.33 -15.68 17.38
C ASN A 57 14.40 -16.27 15.96
N GLU A 58 13.47 -17.15 15.57
CA GLU A 58 13.41 -17.70 14.21
C GLU A 58 12.98 -16.62 13.21
N ALA A 59 11.94 -15.86 13.54
CA ALA A 59 11.47 -14.75 12.72
C ALA A 59 12.52 -13.62 12.63
N GLN A 60 13.19 -13.32 13.74
CA GLN A 60 14.28 -12.34 13.76
C GLN A 60 15.48 -12.77 12.90
N ALA A 61 15.85 -14.06 12.92
CA ALA A 61 16.92 -14.58 12.06
C ALA A 61 16.57 -14.46 10.57
N ASP A 62 15.32 -14.75 10.21
CA ASP A 62 14.84 -14.57 8.83
C ASP A 62 14.83 -13.10 8.40
N PHE A 63 14.40 -12.19 9.27
CA PHE A 63 14.49 -10.75 9.04
C PHE A 63 15.93 -10.31 8.74
N GLN A 64 16.90 -10.75 9.54
CA GLN A 64 18.31 -10.40 9.34
C GLN A 64 18.86 -10.90 8.01
N LYS A 65 18.52 -12.13 7.61
CA LYS A 65 18.93 -12.68 6.30
C LYS A 65 18.36 -11.86 5.14
N VAL A 66 17.09 -11.46 5.22
CA VAL A 66 16.45 -10.66 4.18
C VAL A 66 17.00 -9.23 4.16
N ALA A 67 17.21 -8.61 5.33
CA ALA A 67 17.82 -7.29 5.43
C ALA A 67 19.23 -7.24 4.81
N ALA A 68 20.01 -8.32 4.96
CA ALA A 68 21.34 -8.45 4.36
C ALA A 68 21.34 -8.84 2.87
N ALA A 69 20.19 -9.23 2.31
CA ALA A 69 20.10 -9.66 0.92
C ALA A 69 20.17 -8.47 -0.06
N PRO A 70 20.60 -8.71 -1.32
CA PRO A 70 20.58 -7.69 -2.37
C PRO A 70 19.18 -7.14 -2.61
N MET A 71 19.07 -5.83 -2.88
CA MET A 71 17.83 -5.19 -3.33
C MET A 71 17.53 -5.49 -4.80
N GLY A 72 16.29 -5.21 -5.22
CA GLY A 72 15.88 -5.25 -6.63
C GLY A 72 15.53 -6.65 -7.14
N LEU A 73 15.59 -7.67 -6.29
CA LEU A 73 15.05 -9.00 -6.62
C LEU A 73 13.53 -8.98 -6.52
N VAL A 74 12.86 -9.77 -7.36
CA VAL A 74 11.42 -10.03 -7.20
C VAL A 74 11.14 -10.79 -5.89
N ALA A 75 10.01 -10.51 -5.24
CA ALA A 75 9.70 -11.02 -3.90
C ALA A 75 9.86 -12.54 -3.75
N GLY A 76 9.49 -13.33 -4.77
CA GLY A 76 9.63 -14.79 -4.76
C GLY A 76 11.07 -15.30 -4.62
N LYS A 77 12.08 -14.50 -4.98
CA LYS A 77 13.50 -14.89 -4.86
C LYS A 77 14.00 -14.89 -3.41
N TYR A 78 13.34 -14.17 -2.50
CA TYR A 78 13.68 -14.16 -1.08
C TYR A 78 13.09 -15.36 -0.32
N ALA A 79 12.14 -16.10 -0.91
CA ALA A 79 11.44 -17.20 -0.24
C ALA A 79 12.40 -18.27 0.32
N GLY A 80 13.48 -18.56 -0.41
CA GLY A 80 14.48 -19.55 0.00
C GLY A 80 15.40 -19.08 1.14
N LEU A 81 15.39 -17.79 1.48
CA LEU A 81 16.18 -17.25 2.60
C LEU A 81 15.47 -17.43 3.95
N THR A 82 14.15 -17.63 3.93
CA THR A 82 13.30 -17.60 5.13
C THR A 82 12.48 -18.86 5.29
N GLN A 83 12.16 -19.20 6.54
CA GLN A 83 11.27 -20.30 6.92
C GLN A 83 9.93 -19.80 7.44
N CYS A 84 9.91 -18.65 8.11
CA CYS A 84 8.71 -18.07 8.71
C CYS A 84 7.75 -17.57 7.64
N ARG A 85 6.45 -17.87 7.81
CA ARG A 85 5.37 -17.43 6.93
C ARG A 85 4.22 -16.83 7.73
N LEU A 86 3.51 -15.88 7.13
CA LEU A 86 2.16 -15.50 7.60
C LEU A 86 1.10 -16.33 6.86
N SER A 87 0.00 -16.64 7.56
CA SER A 87 -1.16 -17.24 6.91
C SER A 87 -1.89 -16.21 6.04
N ASP A 88 -2.69 -16.66 5.08
CA ASP A 88 -3.50 -15.75 4.26
C ASP A 88 -4.46 -14.90 5.09
N SER A 89 -5.05 -15.47 6.14
CA SER A 89 -5.92 -14.71 7.06
C SER A 89 -5.14 -13.65 7.83
N ASP A 90 -3.91 -13.94 8.26
CA ASP A 90 -3.09 -12.97 8.98
C ASP A 90 -2.60 -11.86 8.06
N ILE A 91 -2.27 -12.16 6.80
CA ILE A 91 -1.90 -11.15 5.80
C ILE A 91 -3.07 -10.20 5.53
N LEU A 92 -4.29 -10.73 5.39
CA LEU A 92 -5.48 -9.92 5.19
C LEU A 92 -5.81 -9.09 6.41
N GLN A 93 -5.68 -9.65 7.62
CA GLN A 93 -5.89 -8.91 8.86
C GLN A 93 -4.87 -7.78 9.00
N LEU A 94 -3.59 -8.04 8.70
CA LEU A 94 -2.52 -7.05 8.70
C LEU A 94 -2.83 -5.91 7.71
N ALA A 95 -3.23 -6.24 6.48
CA ALA A 95 -3.60 -5.24 5.47
C ALA A 95 -4.77 -4.35 5.92
N ARG A 96 -5.78 -4.90 6.61
CA ARG A 96 -6.89 -4.10 7.19
C ARG A 96 -6.39 -3.14 8.27
N THR A 97 -5.57 -3.62 9.18
CA THR A 97 -4.99 -2.78 10.25
C THR A 97 -4.09 -1.68 9.69
N ASP A 98 -3.28 -2.00 8.68
CA ASP A 98 -2.43 -1.02 7.99
C ASP A 98 -3.27 0.03 7.27
N LEU A 99 -4.31 -0.39 6.55
CA LEU A 99 -5.25 0.49 5.87
C LEU A 99 -5.86 1.51 6.84
N GLU A 100 -6.42 1.04 7.94
CA GLU A 100 -7.04 1.90 8.97
C GLU A 100 -6.03 2.91 9.52
N SER A 101 -4.87 2.43 9.98
CA SER A 101 -3.81 3.26 10.56
C SER A 101 -3.24 4.27 9.56
N PHE A 102 -3.13 3.89 8.29
CA PHE A 102 -2.62 4.74 7.24
C PHE A 102 -3.65 5.80 6.83
N VAL A 103 -4.93 5.45 6.72
CA VAL A 103 -6.02 6.41 6.46
C VAL A 103 -6.08 7.46 7.57
N THR A 104 -5.93 7.08 8.84
CA THR A 104 -5.89 8.06 9.95
C THR A 104 -4.78 9.08 9.75
N ARG A 105 -3.56 8.65 9.39
CA ARG A 105 -2.43 9.56 9.15
C ARG A 105 -2.61 10.40 7.89
N LEU A 106 -3.07 9.78 6.80
CA LEU A 106 -3.28 10.47 5.52
C LEU A 106 -4.38 11.53 5.62
N SER A 107 -5.51 11.19 6.25
CA SER A 107 -6.63 12.12 6.42
C SER A 107 -6.28 13.32 7.30
N ALA A 108 -5.40 13.14 8.29
CA ALA A 108 -4.89 14.25 9.11
C ALA A 108 -4.06 15.27 8.30
N GLU A 109 -3.43 14.84 7.21
CA GLU A 109 -2.57 15.65 6.36
C GLU A 109 -3.32 16.31 5.19
N LEU A 110 -4.54 15.84 4.89
CA LEU A 110 -5.39 16.33 3.81
C LEU A 110 -6.66 16.96 4.37
N ARG A 111 -6.68 18.29 4.47
CA ARG A 111 -7.72 19.07 5.17
C ARG A 111 -9.17 18.72 4.74
N ASN A 112 -9.38 18.40 3.47
CA ASN A 112 -10.69 18.14 2.89
C ASN A 112 -10.99 16.63 2.73
N TRP A 113 -10.22 15.74 3.38
CA TRP A 113 -10.35 14.29 3.21
C TRP A 113 -11.79 13.77 3.25
N ASN A 114 -12.58 14.22 4.24
CA ASN A 114 -13.95 13.76 4.46
C ASN A 114 -14.96 14.27 3.42
N SER A 115 -14.62 15.31 2.63
CA SER A 115 -15.49 15.80 1.56
C SER A 115 -15.18 15.13 0.21
N TYR A 116 -14.03 14.47 0.08
CA TYR A 116 -13.66 13.80 -1.16
C TYR A 116 -14.55 12.59 -1.45
N PRO A 117 -14.98 12.38 -2.70
CA PRO A 117 -15.67 11.15 -3.09
C PRO A 117 -14.84 9.90 -2.78
N ASN A 118 -15.51 8.80 -2.44
CA ASN A 118 -14.87 7.49 -2.19
C ASN A 118 -13.78 7.09 -3.21
N PRO A 119 -13.99 7.20 -4.54
CA PRO A 119 -12.94 6.85 -5.50
C PRO A 119 -11.73 7.82 -5.43
N VAL A 120 -11.93 9.09 -5.10
CA VAL A 120 -10.83 10.06 -4.93
C VAL A 120 -10.01 9.73 -3.68
N GLN A 121 -10.67 9.39 -2.57
CA GLN A 121 -9.97 8.89 -1.37
C GLN A 121 -9.11 7.66 -1.69
N ALA A 122 -9.65 6.70 -2.46
CA ALA A 122 -8.90 5.51 -2.88
C ALA A 122 -7.70 5.85 -3.79
N ALA A 123 -7.83 6.85 -4.68
CA ALA A 123 -6.75 7.30 -5.55
C ALA A 123 -5.60 7.92 -4.75
N LEU A 124 -5.93 8.83 -3.84
CA LEU A 124 -4.95 9.47 -2.95
C LEU A 124 -4.30 8.46 -2.01
N PHE A 125 -5.09 7.49 -1.52
CA PHE A 125 -4.56 6.39 -0.72
C PHE A 125 -3.52 5.58 -1.50
N ASP A 126 -3.81 5.10 -2.72
CA ASP A 126 -2.84 4.32 -3.52
C ASP A 126 -1.55 5.11 -3.76
N MET A 127 -1.68 6.39 -4.12
CA MET A 127 -0.52 7.26 -4.32
C MET A 127 0.30 7.44 -3.06
N ALA A 128 -0.35 7.71 -1.92
CA ALA A 128 0.34 7.85 -0.64
C ALA A 128 0.97 6.53 -0.16
N PHE A 129 0.35 5.39 -0.43
CA PHE A 129 0.91 4.08 -0.11
C PHE A 129 2.19 3.82 -0.92
N ASN A 130 2.18 4.16 -2.21
CA ASN A 130 3.33 4.00 -3.09
C ASN A 130 4.47 5.01 -2.83
N LEU A 131 4.14 6.28 -2.56
CA LEU A 131 5.10 7.39 -2.49
C LEU A 131 5.47 7.80 -1.06
N GLY A 132 4.74 7.30 -0.07
CA GLY A 132 4.61 7.94 1.24
C GLY A 132 3.79 9.24 1.18
N ILE A 133 3.29 9.67 2.35
CA ILE A 133 2.50 10.92 2.47
C ILE A 133 3.32 12.14 2.00
N GLY A 134 4.60 12.22 2.39
CA GLY A 134 5.49 13.31 1.96
C GLY A 134 5.74 13.29 0.44
N GLY A 135 5.72 12.12 -0.19
CA GLY A 135 5.82 11.99 -1.64
C GLY A 135 4.54 12.47 -2.34
N LEU A 136 3.36 12.06 -1.85
CA LEU A 136 2.07 12.57 -2.35
C LEU A 136 1.98 14.10 -2.27
N LYS A 137 2.43 14.71 -1.15
CA LYS A 137 2.40 16.17 -0.97
C LYS A 137 3.23 16.96 -1.99
N LYS A 138 4.12 16.31 -2.76
CA LYS A 138 4.86 16.93 -3.87
C LYS A 138 4.02 17.05 -5.15
N PHE A 139 2.90 16.33 -5.25
CA PHE A 139 1.96 16.42 -6.37
C PHE A 139 1.00 17.60 -6.15
N VAL A 140 1.56 18.80 -6.09
CA VAL A 140 0.82 20.02 -5.71
C VAL A 140 -0.37 20.26 -6.64
N LYS A 141 -0.16 20.14 -7.96
CA LYS A 141 -1.22 20.33 -8.98
C LYS A 141 -2.35 19.31 -8.85
N LEU A 142 -2.03 18.05 -8.55
CA LEU A 142 -3.03 17.03 -8.28
C LEU A 142 -3.88 17.42 -7.07
N LEU A 143 -3.24 17.82 -5.97
CA LEU A 143 -3.95 18.17 -4.73
C LEU A 143 -4.83 19.41 -4.91
N GLU A 144 -4.36 20.42 -5.64
CA GLU A 144 -5.15 21.61 -6.01
C GLU A 144 -6.37 21.23 -6.89
N ALA A 145 -6.17 20.35 -7.87
CA ALA A 145 -7.27 19.85 -8.72
C ALA A 145 -8.29 19.05 -7.88
N VAL A 146 -7.82 18.22 -6.96
CA VAL A 146 -8.68 17.46 -6.05
C VAL A 146 -9.51 18.37 -5.14
N ASP A 147 -8.88 19.40 -4.55
CA ASP A 147 -9.56 20.34 -3.67
C ASP A 147 -10.60 21.21 -4.39
N SER A 148 -10.39 21.48 -5.68
CA SER A 148 -11.32 22.23 -6.53
C SER A 148 -12.40 21.36 -7.22
N GLY A 149 -12.32 20.05 -7.08
CA GLY A 149 -13.23 19.12 -7.75
C GLY A 149 -12.97 18.93 -9.24
N ASP A 150 -11.79 19.34 -9.73
CA ASP A 150 -11.35 19.14 -11.11
C ASP A 150 -10.77 17.73 -11.30
N TRP A 151 -11.66 16.76 -11.45
CA TRP A 151 -11.28 15.35 -11.58
C TRP A 151 -10.56 15.03 -12.89
N GLU A 152 -10.72 15.86 -13.92
CA GLU A 152 -10.05 15.66 -15.21
C GLU A 152 -8.58 16.04 -15.12
N THR A 153 -8.28 17.21 -14.54
CA THR A 153 -6.90 17.59 -14.23
C THR A 153 -6.27 16.63 -13.22
N ALA A 154 -7.02 16.21 -12.19
CA ALA A 154 -6.52 15.24 -11.22
C ALA A 154 -6.13 13.90 -11.87
N ALA A 155 -6.90 13.41 -12.84
CA ALA A 155 -6.57 12.19 -13.58
C ALA A 155 -5.24 12.31 -14.35
N GLN A 156 -4.95 13.49 -14.90
CA GLN A 156 -3.73 13.75 -15.68
C GLN A 156 -2.50 13.95 -14.78
N GLU A 157 -2.67 14.65 -13.66
CA GLU A 157 -1.57 15.01 -12.74
C GLU A 157 -1.20 13.88 -11.76
N CYS A 158 -1.95 12.77 -11.73
CA CYS A 158 -1.69 11.65 -10.82
C CYS A 158 -0.58 10.68 -11.26
N HIS A 159 0.00 10.85 -12.46
CA HIS A 159 1.00 9.93 -13.03
C HIS A 159 2.28 9.88 -12.20
N ARG A 160 2.71 8.66 -11.84
CA ARG A 160 3.91 8.42 -11.03
C ARG A 160 4.98 7.72 -11.86
N ARG A 161 6.24 8.11 -11.63
CA ARG A 161 7.40 7.34 -12.11
C ARG A 161 7.70 6.19 -11.15
N GLY A 162 8.23 5.08 -11.67
CA GLY A 162 8.64 3.93 -10.85
C GLY A 162 7.52 2.94 -10.51
N VAL A 163 6.33 3.12 -11.07
CA VAL A 163 5.23 2.13 -11.07
C VAL A 163 4.86 1.75 -12.49
N SER A 164 4.09 0.67 -12.68
CA SER A 164 3.59 0.28 -13.99
C SER A 164 2.57 1.28 -14.52
N GLU A 165 2.50 1.43 -15.84
CA GLU A 165 1.45 2.26 -16.46
C GLU A 165 0.05 1.73 -16.14
N GLN A 166 -0.12 0.41 -16.02
CA GLN A 166 -1.38 -0.18 -15.55
C GLN A 166 -1.83 0.36 -14.18
N ARG A 167 -0.90 0.58 -13.24
CA ARG A 167 -1.22 1.18 -11.94
C ARG A 167 -1.55 2.66 -12.05
N ASN A 168 -0.84 3.40 -12.90
CA ASN A 168 -1.15 4.80 -13.19
C ASN A 168 -2.56 4.94 -13.80
N ASP A 169 -2.86 4.16 -14.84
CA ASP A 169 -4.18 4.14 -15.51
C ASP A 169 -5.30 3.78 -14.54
N ALA A 170 -5.08 2.76 -13.68
CA ALA A 170 -6.06 2.35 -12.69
C ALA A 170 -6.34 3.41 -11.62
N VAL A 171 -5.38 4.29 -11.32
CA VAL A 171 -5.58 5.44 -10.41
C VAL A 171 -6.28 6.59 -11.14
N ALA A 172 -5.88 6.91 -12.38
CA ALA A 172 -6.57 7.91 -13.19
C ALA A 172 -8.07 7.58 -13.37
N ALA A 173 -8.39 6.29 -13.59
CA ALA A 173 -9.77 5.79 -13.68
C ALA A 173 -10.64 6.10 -12.46
N LEU A 174 -10.07 6.22 -11.26
CA LEU A 174 -10.82 6.57 -10.06
C LEU A 174 -11.29 8.03 -10.10
N PHE A 175 -10.48 8.95 -10.60
CA PHE A 175 -10.91 10.35 -10.79
C PHE A 175 -12.00 10.43 -11.87
N TRP A 176 -11.89 9.66 -12.95
CA TRP A 176 -12.95 9.59 -13.97
C TRP A 176 -14.27 9.01 -13.43
N ARG A 177 -14.20 8.02 -12.53
CA ARG A 177 -15.38 7.50 -11.80
C ARG A 177 -16.02 8.59 -10.93
N ALA A 178 -15.22 9.41 -10.24
CA ALA A 178 -15.71 10.54 -9.46
C ALA A 178 -16.47 11.57 -10.33
N LYS A 179 -15.91 11.94 -11.50
CA LYS A 179 -16.54 12.82 -12.50
C LYS A 179 -17.90 12.29 -12.94
N SER A 180 -17.97 10.99 -13.25
CA SER A 180 -19.20 10.34 -13.69
C SER A 180 -20.28 10.34 -12.61
N THR A 181 -19.90 10.12 -11.34
CA THR A 181 -20.83 10.20 -10.20
C THR A 181 -21.30 11.63 -9.95
N GLN A 182 -20.41 12.62 -10.02
CA GLN A 182 -20.76 14.03 -9.86
C GLN A 182 -21.74 14.51 -10.93
N ALA A 183 -21.52 14.15 -12.20
CA ALA A 183 -22.40 14.51 -13.31
C ALA A 183 -23.83 13.95 -13.15
N ARG A 184 -23.98 12.76 -12.55
CA ARG A 184 -25.29 12.14 -12.26
C ARG A 184 -26.02 12.76 -11.07
N ALA A 185 -25.32 13.46 -10.18
CA ALA A 185 -25.92 14.08 -9.00
C ALA A 185 -26.47 15.49 -9.30
N ILE A 186 -26.03 16.11 -10.39
CA ILE A 186 -26.38 17.49 -10.80
C ILE A 186 -27.39 17.54 -11.95
N GLY A 187 -27.65 16.41 -12.62
CA GLY A 187 -28.62 16.29 -13.72
C GLY A 187 -29.84 15.49 -13.29
#